data_AF-A0A4R6L7F3-F1
#
_entry.id   AF-A0A4R6L7F3-F1
#
_cell.length_a   1.000
_cell.length_b   1.000
_cell.length_c   1.000
_cell.angle_alpha   90.00
_cell.angle_beta   90.00
_cell.angle_gamma   90.00
#
_symmetry.space_group_name_H-M   'P 1'
#
loop_
_entity.id
_entity.type
_entity.pdbx_description
1 polymer ?
#
loop_
_entity_poly.entity_id
_entity_poly.type
_entity_poly.pdbx_seq_one_letter_code
_entity_poly.pdbx_strand_id
1 'polypeptide(L)'
;MRRGELYRYRDPSGVSGTGVVALLVEFPPNEDGQQWVAAKWLGPNPCMTFWPGIAHLLEVHGHLGASEIRWLDPDPFDSDEGPALANTVAHPI
;
A
#
# COMPACT_ATOMS: atom_id res chain seq x y z
N MET A 1 -10.81 -2.55 -2.44
CA MET A 1 -9.78 -1.56 -2.83
C MET A 1 -9.26 -0.89 -1.57
N ARG A 2 -8.01 -0.45 -1.57
CA ARG A 2 -7.34 0.12 -0.39
C ARG A 2 -6.66 1.44 -0.76
N ARG A 3 -6.81 2.46 0.07
CA ARG A 3 -6.16 3.77 -0.11
C ARG A 3 -4.85 3.83 0.64
N GLY A 4 -3.87 4.47 0.03
CA GLY A 4 -2.57 4.70 0.64
C GLY A 4 -1.92 5.99 0.15
N GLU A 5 -0.76 6.28 0.70
CA GLU A 5 0.11 7.36 0.27
C GLU A 5 1.55 6.87 0.16
N LEU A 6 2.29 7.37 -0.83
CA LEU A 6 3.73 7.14 -0.92
C LEU A 6 4.40 8.24 -0.11
N TYR A 7 4.99 7.86 1.02
CA TYR A 7 5.75 8.77 1.86
C TYR A 7 7.24 8.62 1.56
N ARG A 8 7.92 9.75 1.37
CA ARG A 8 9.34 9.84 1.06
C ARG A 8 10.11 10.43 2.22
N TYR A 9 10.98 9.63 2.81
CA TYR A 9 11.89 10.04 3.89
C TYR A 9 13.05 10.89 3.40
N ARG A 10 13.59 10.56 2.24
CA ARG A 10 14.73 11.23 1.62
C ARG A 10 14.49 11.34 0.13
N ASP A 11 14.97 12.42 -0.48
CA ASP A 11 14.90 12.61 -1.92
C ASP A 11 16.30 12.49 -2.55
N PRO A 12 16.74 11.28 -2.94
CA PRO A 12 18.02 11.10 -3.63
C PRO A 12 18.08 11.82 -4.99
N SER A 13 16.92 12.11 -5.60
CA SER A 13 16.87 12.76 -6.91
C SER A 13 17.03 14.28 -6.83
N GLY A 14 16.64 14.88 -5.70
CA GLY A 14 16.51 16.33 -5.53
C GLY A 14 15.35 16.96 -6.30
N VAL A 15 14.48 16.16 -6.93
CA VAL A 15 13.38 16.63 -7.81
C VAL A 15 12.02 16.60 -7.12
N SER A 16 11.74 15.55 -6.34
CA SER A 16 10.37 15.24 -5.87
C SER A 16 10.06 15.75 -4.46
N GLY A 17 11.08 16.10 -3.68
CA GLY A 17 10.95 16.46 -2.28
C GLY A 17 10.70 15.27 -1.35
N THR A 18 10.43 15.61 -0.09
CA THR A 18 10.15 14.66 1.00
C THR A 18 8.72 14.85 1.52
N GLY A 19 8.24 13.89 2.30
CA GLY A 19 6.85 13.86 2.76
C GLY A 19 5.97 13.03 1.84
N VAL A 20 4.67 13.35 1.80
CA VAL A 20 3.72 12.66 0.91
C VAL A 20 3.93 13.13 -0.53
N VAL A 21 4.37 12.22 -1.39
CA VAL A 21 4.70 12.51 -2.80
C VAL A 21 3.69 11.93 -3.78
N ALA A 22 2.85 10.99 -3.36
CA ALA A 22 1.75 10.47 -4.15
C ALA A 22 0.60 9.96 -3.27
N LEU A 23 -0.62 10.03 -3.79
CA LEU A 23 -1.80 9.34 -3.27
C LEU A 23 -2.07 8.09 -4.11
N LEU A 24 -2.55 7.03 -3.48
CA LEU A 24 -2.65 5.70 -4.09
C LEU A 24 -4.04 5.09 -3.85
N VAL A 25 -4.51 4.36 -4.85
CA VAL A 25 -5.60 3.38 -4.70
C VAL A 25 -5.11 2.05 -5.28
N GLU A 26 -5.08 1.03 -4.44
CA GLU A 26 -4.85 -0.36 -4.86
C GLU A 26 -6.18 -1.07 -5.10
N PHE A 27 -6.34 -1.61 -6.30
CA PHE A 27 -7.51 -2.37 -6.69
C PHE A 27 -7.32 -3.85 -6.34
N PRO A 28 -8.41 -4.55 -5.99
CA PRO A 28 -8.33 -5.98 -5.78
C PRO A 28 -7.85 -6.70 -7.05
N PRO A 29 -7.24 -7.88 -6.91
CA PRO A 29 -6.93 -8.71 -8.05
C PRO A 29 -8.19 -9.03 -8.86
N ASN A 30 -8.06 -9.08 -10.19
CA ASN A 30 -9.10 -9.62 -11.07
C ASN A 30 -9.13 -11.15 -11.00
N GLU A 31 -9.99 -11.78 -11.80
CA GLU A 31 -10.15 -13.24 -11.87
C GLU A 31 -8.85 -13.97 -12.26
N ASP A 32 -7.96 -13.31 -13.01
CA ASP A 32 -6.64 -13.82 -13.40
C ASP A 32 -5.54 -13.57 -12.35
N GLY A 33 -5.90 -12.98 -11.20
CA GLY A 33 -4.98 -12.61 -10.12
C GLY A 33 -4.17 -11.33 -10.39
N GLN A 34 -4.43 -10.62 -11.49
CA GLN A 34 -3.75 -9.37 -11.81
C GLN A 34 -4.29 -8.22 -10.97
N GLN A 35 -3.38 -7.48 -10.34
CA GLN A 35 -3.68 -6.30 -9.54
C GLN A 35 -3.23 -5.01 -10.25
N TRP A 36 -3.87 -3.90 -9.87
CA TRP A 36 -3.54 -2.58 -10.38
C TRP A 36 -3.52 -1.55 -9.25
N VAL A 37 -2.65 -0.55 -9.41
CA VAL A 37 -2.55 0.60 -8.52
C VAL A 37 -2.67 1.86 -9.36
N ALA A 38 -3.59 2.75 -8.99
CA ALA A 38 -3.63 4.11 -9.49
C ALA A 38 -2.85 5.02 -8.53
N ALA A 39 -1.87 5.75 -9.03
CA ALA A 39 -1.09 6.72 -8.27
C ALA A 39 -1.31 8.13 -8.83
N LYS A 40 -1.72 9.06 -7.96
CA LYS A 40 -1.75 10.50 -8.23
C LYS A 40 -0.51 11.13 -7.62
N TRP A 41 0.43 11.54 -8.47
CA TRP A 41 1.65 12.23 -8.06
C TRP A 41 1.35 13.67 -7.65
N LEU A 42 1.96 14.07 -6.55
CA LEU A 42 1.87 15.42 -6.01
C LEU A 42 3.10 16.25 -6.41
N GLY A 43 3.07 17.53 -6.07
CA GLY A 43 4.17 18.46 -6.34
C GLY A 43 3.93 19.33 -7.58
N PRO A 44 5.01 19.92 -8.15
CA PRO A 44 4.90 20.95 -9.19
C PRO A 44 4.33 20.47 -10.53
N ASN A 45 4.50 19.18 -10.83
CA ASN A 45 4.05 18.56 -12.08
C ASN A 45 3.13 17.36 -11.76
N PRO A 46 1.89 17.61 -11.31
CA PRO A 46 0.99 16.54 -10.92
C PRO A 46 0.58 15.71 -12.13
N CYS A 47 0.57 14.39 -11.97
CA CYS A 47 0.11 13.45 -13.00
C CYS A 47 -0.51 12.20 -12.36
N MET A 48 -1.15 11.39 -13.19
CA MET A 48 -1.62 10.06 -12.78
C MET A 48 -0.87 8.98 -13.53
N THR A 49 -0.57 7.89 -12.84
CA THR A 49 0.05 6.69 -13.42
C THR A 49 -0.64 5.44 -12.91
N PHE A 50 -0.58 4.37 -13.70
CA PHE A 50 -1.11 3.06 -13.35
C PHE A 50 0.02 2.05 -13.32
N TRP A 51 0.06 1.23 -12.27
CA TRP A 51 1.09 0.24 -12.02
C TRP A 51 0.47 -1.14 -11.88
N PRO A 52 1.12 -2.21 -12.37
CA PRO A 52 0.63 -3.58 -12.22
C PRO A 52 0.91 -4.13 -10.80
N GLY A 53 0.46 -3.41 -9.77
CA GLY A 53 0.65 -3.76 -8.35
C GLY A 53 1.64 -2.85 -7.61
N ILE A 54 1.61 -2.90 -6.27
CA ILE A 54 2.44 -2.07 -5.39
C ILE A 54 3.93 -2.39 -5.52
N ALA A 55 4.28 -3.67 -5.73
CA ALA A 55 5.68 -4.09 -5.87
C ALA A 55 6.38 -3.37 -7.05
N HIS A 56 5.72 -3.26 -8.19
CA HIS A 56 6.24 -2.56 -9.37
C HIS A 56 6.40 -1.06 -9.14
N LEU A 57 5.45 -0.44 -8.42
CA LEU A 57 5.58 0.97 -8.03
C LEU A 57 6.79 1.18 -7.12
N LEU A 58 6.99 0.30 -6.12
CA LEU A 58 8.09 0.41 -5.16
C LEU A 58 9.45 0.04 -5.74
N GLU A 59 9.51 -0.80 -6.76
CA GLU A 59 10.76 -1.08 -7.48
C GLU A 59 11.35 0.22 -8.07
N VAL A 60 10.49 1.06 -8.66
CA VAL A 60 10.91 2.33 -9.27
C VAL A 60 10.98 3.45 -8.23
N HIS A 61 9.99 3.55 -7.34
CA HIS A 61 9.80 4.72 -6.48
C HIS A 61 10.04 4.46 -4.99
N GLY A 62 10.38 3.24 -4.60
CA GLY A 62 10.80 2.92 -3.23
C GLY A 62 12.19 3.51 -2.92
N HIS A 63 13.02 3.73 -3.96
CA HIS A 63 14.36 4.33 -3.85
C HIS A 63 15.20 3.66 -2.73
N LEU A 64 15.33 2.33 -2.77
CA LEU A 64 16.08 1.53 -1.78
C LEU A 64 15.67 1.81 -0.32
N GLY A 65 14.38 1.96 -0.06
CA GLY A 65 13.83 2.23 1.26
C GLY A 65 13.81 3.70 1.66
N ALA A 66 14.16 4.63 0.76
CA ALA A 66 13.94 6.06 0.99
C ALA A 66 12.45 6.45 0.92
N SER A 67 11.57 5.55 0.48
CA SER A 67 10.12 5.75 0.45
C SER A 67 9.38 4.49 0.87
N GLU A 68 8.17 4.66 1.40
CA GLU A 68 7.28 3.58 1.82
C GLU A 68 5.84 3.89 1.46
N ILE A 69 5.00 2.86 1.43
CA ILE A 69 3.54 3.03 1.37
C ILE A 69 3.01 3.12 2.79
N ARG A 70 2.26 4.19 3.09
CA ARG A 70 1.45 4.29 4.29
C ARG A 70 0.00 4.05 3.91
N TRP A 71 -0.56 2.98 4.44
CA TRP A 71 -1.94 2.61 4.17
C TRP A 71 -2.90 3.37 5.09
N LEU A 72 -3.96 3.91 4.50
CA LEU A 72 -4.98 4.70 5.20
C LEU A 72 -6.19 3.84 5.59
N ASP A 73 -6.34 2.69 4.92
CA ASP A 73 -7.39 1.72 5.19
C ASP A 73 -6.78 0.43 5.75
N PRO A 74 -7.56 -0.36 6.53
CA PRO A 74 -7.21 -1.76 6.83
C PRO A 74 -6.94 -2.54 5.54
N ASP A 75 -6.12 -3.57 5.64
CA ASP A 75 -5.89 -4.44 4.50
C ASP A 75 -7.16 -5.24 4.21
N PRO A 76 -7.79 -5.08 3.03
CA PRO A 76 -9.01 -5.80 2.71
C PRO A 76 -8.79 -7.30 2.45
N PHE A 77 -7.53 -7.76 2.38
CA PHE A 77 -7.15 -9.17 2.18
C PHE A 77 -6.57 -9.81 3.44
N ASP A 78 -6.33 -9.03 4.48
CA ASP A 78 -5.89 -9.55 5.77
C ASP A 78 -7.13 -10.08 6.50
N SER A 79 -7.28 -11.40 6.43
CA SER A 79 -8.45 -12.12 6.92
C SER A 79 -8.30 -12.40 8.41
N ASP A 80 -8.25 -11.35 9.21
CA ASP A 80 -8.40 -11.46 10.67
C ASP A 80 -9.89 -11.63 11.06
N GLU A 81 -10.50 -12.68 10.51
CA GLU A 81 -11.35 -13.61 11.27
C GLU A 81 -10.55 -14.92 11.46
N GLY A 82 -9.42 -14.84 12.19
CA GLY A 82 -8.89 -16.03 12.86
C GLY A 82 -9.89 -16.52 13.91
N PRO A 83 -10.02 -17.85 14.16
CA PRO A 83 -11.12 -18.37 14.96
C PRO A 83 -11.11 -17.73 16.35
N ALA A 84 -12.23 -17.10 16.70
CA ALA A 84 -12.53 -16.75 18.09
C ALA A 84 -12.20 -17.97 18.93
N LEU A 85 -11.21 -17.84 19.83
CA LEU A 85 -10.82 -18.91 20.73
C LEU A 85 -12.10 -19.42 21.41
N ALA A 86 -12.50 -20.62 21.01
CA ALA A 86 -13.60 -21.35 21.59
C ALA A 86 -13.18 -21.71 23.02
N ASN A 87 -13.41 -20.79 23.97
CA ASN A 87 -13.41 -21.11 25.38
C ASN A 87 -14.71 -21.86 25.70
N THR A 88 -14.75 -23.12 25.26
CA THR A 88 -15.67 -24.12 25.79
C THR A 88 -14.86 -25.12 26.62
N VAL A 89 -14.89 -24.86 27.94
CA VAL A 89 -14.98 -25.79 29.07
C VAL A 89 -14.08 -27.04 29.11
N ALA A 90 -13.23 -27.11 30.15
CA ALA A 90 -12.98 -28.36 30.89
C ALA A 90 -12.56 -28.07 32.35
N HIS A 91 -13.50 -28.14 33.29
CA HIS A 91 -13.24 -28.78 34.58
C HIS A 91 -13.32 -30.30 34.32
N PRO A 92 -12.44 -31.17 34.86
CA PRO A 92 -12.34 -31.43 36.30
C PRO A 92 -10.94 -31.84 36.82
N ILE A 93 -10.70 -31.77 38.14
CA ILE A 93 -10.43 -32.90 39.08
C ILE A 93 -10.95 -32.47 40.46
#